data_AF-A0A2E6ZYF2-F1
#
_entry.id   AF-A0A2E6ZYF2-F1
#
_cell.length_a   1.000
_cell.length_b   1.000
_cell.length_c   1.000
_cell.angle_alpha   90.00
_cell.angle_beta   90.00
_cell.angle_gamma   90.00
#
_symmetry.space_group_name_H-M   'P 1'
#
loop_
_entity.id
_entity.type
_entity.pdbx_description
1 polymer ?
#
loop_
_entity_poly.entity_id
_entity_poly.type
_entity_poly.pdbx_seq_one_letter_code
_entity_poly.pdbx_strand_id
1 'polypeptide(L)'
;MCLFAIISILAAGVAVASADSPGNTRVFPVTLADGGLILSLGDPARVGDMLVLSVPLVFDETGGWSQLVTIPLAAVDWTLTARHAEAVRAERYAEISGAGDYA
;
A
#
# COMPACT_ATOMS: atom_id res chain seq x y z
N MET A 1 -3.19 57.40 -9.15
CA MET A 1 -3.93 56.93 -7.96
C MET A 1 -4.45 55.55 -8.27
N CYS A 2 -3.58 54.56 -8.07
CA CYS A 2 -3.79 53.13 -8.33
C CYS A 2 -4.14 52.47 -7.00
N LEU A 3 -5.34 51.92 -6.87
CA LEU A 3 -5.77 50.95 -5.85
C LEU A 3 -7.28 50.82 -6.12
N PHE A 4 -7.81 49.77 -6.72
CA PHE A 4 -8.15 48.53 -6.02
C PHE A 4 -8.47 47.48 -7.10
N ALA A 5 -7.43 46.83 -7.64
CA ALA A 5 -7.60 45.51 -8.23
C ALA A 5 -7.75 44.54 -7.06
N ILE A 6 -9.00 44.28 -6.63
CA ILE A 6 -9.30 43.28 -5.61
C ILE A 6 -9.11 41.92 -6.29
N ILE A 7 -7.89 41.41 -6.13
CA ILE A 7 -7.44 40.09 -6.53
C ILE A 7 -8.23 39.08 -5.70
N SER A 8 -9.22 38.42 -6.31
CA SER A 8 -9.83 37.20 -5.77
C SER A 8 -8.75 36.12 -5.72
N ILE A 9 -8.18 35.93 -4.53
CA ILE A 9 -7.27 34.82 -4.23
C ILE A 9 -8.08 33.54 -4.31
N LEU A 10 -7.91 32.82 -5.42
CA LEU A 10 -8.34 31.45 -5.60
C LEU A 10 -7.54 30.59 -4.62
N ALA A 11 -8.16 30.18 -3.52
CA ALA A 11 -7.58 29.22 -2.58
C ALA A 11 -7.50 27.84 -3.26
N ALA A 12 -6.44 27.62 -4.05
CA ALA A 12 -6.05 26.30 -4.49
C ALA A 12 -5.57 25.54 -3.23
N GLY A 13 -6.43 24.68 -2.69
CA GLY A 13 -6.07 23.74 -1.64
C GLY A 13 -4.97 22.82 -2.15
N VAL A 14 -3.74 23.07 -1.73
CA VAL A 14 -2.63 22.13 -1.96
C VAL A 14 -2.89 20.96 -1.01
N ALA A 15 -3.48 19.89 -1.53
CA ALA A 15 -3.49 18.60 -0.84
C ALA A 15 -2.03 18.16 -0.71
N VAL A 16 -1.45 18.36 0.48
CA VAL A 16 -0.12 17.85 0.79
C VAL A 16 -0.29 16.33 0.91
N ALA A 17 0.08 15.59 -0.14
CA ALA A 17 0.26 14.16 -0.04
C ALA A 17 1.38 13.92 0.97
N SER A 18 1.03 13.46 2.18
CA SER A 18 2.00 12.98 3.14
C SER A 18 2.76 11.83 2.50
N ALA A 19 4.03 12.03 2.18
CA ALA A 19 4.90 10.95 1.73
C ALA A 19 4.89 9.87 2.82
N ASP A 20 4.57 8.63 2.44
CA ASP A 20 4.63 7.47 3.34
C ASP A 20 6.03 7.47 3.98
N SER A 21 6.10 7.57 5.32
CA SER A 21 7.37 7.44 6.02
C SER A 21 7.96 6.06 5.69
N PRO A 22 9.29 5.92 5.52
CA PRO A 22 9.93 4.65 5.15
C PRO A 22 9.61 3.49 6.12
N GLY A 23 9.22 3.77 7.36
CA GLY A 23 8.73 2.79 8.34
C GLY A 23 7.26 2.38 8.24
N ASN A 24 6.48 2.95 7.31
CA ASN A 24 5.04 2.67 7.15
C ASN A 24 4.73 1.70 6.01
N THR A 25 5.75 1.00 5.49
CA THR A 25 5.60 0.04 4.41
C THR A 25 4.75 -1.14 4.88
N ARG A 26 3.52 -1.20 4.37
CA ARG A 26 2.54 -2.23 4.74
C ARG A 26 2.94 -3.60 4.19
N VAL A 27 2.72 -4.62 5.01
CA VAL A 27 2.97 -6.01 4.67
C VAL A 27 1.66 -6.67 4.22
N PHE A 28 1.68 -7.28 3.04
CA PHE A 28 0.60 -8.09 2.48
C PHE A 28 0.99 -9.57 2.59
N PRO A 29 0.32 -10.34 3.45
CA PRO A 29 0.58 -11.76 3.56
C PRO A 29 0.02 -12.51 2.35
N VAL A 30 0.84 -13.36 1.75
CA VAL A 30 0.50 -14.25 0.62
C VAL A 30 0.60 -15.68 1.11
N THR A 31 -0.54 -16.35 1.20
CA THR A 31 -0.61 -17.75 1.62
C THR A 31 -0.43 -18.64 0.40
N LEU A 32 0.47 -19.61 0.51
CA LEU A 32 0.74 -20.61 -0.52
C LEU A 32 -0.20 -21.80 -0.36
N ALA A 33 -0.44 -22.52 -1.46
CA ALA A 33 -1.32 -23.69 -1.49
C ALA A 33 -0.84 -24.85 -0.61
N ASP A 34 0.44 -24.87 -0.23
CA ASP A 34 1.04 -25.83 0.70
C ASP A 34 0.93 -25.39 2.18
N GLY A 35 0.28 -24.25 2.45
CA GLY A 35 0.16 -23.64 3.78
C GLY A 35 1.32 -22.71 4.16
N GLY A 36 2.33 -22.54 3.28
CA GLY A 36 3.41 -21.58 3.47
C GLY A 36 2.90 -20.13 3.46
N LEU A 37 3.71 -19.21 4.02
CA LEU A 37 3.39 -17.79 4.09
C LEU A 37 4.57 -16.95 3.60
N ILE A 38 4.31 -16.08 2.62
CA ILE A 38 5.26 -15.07 2.15
C ILE A 38 4.73 -13.69 2.54
N LEU A 39 5.59 -12.85 3.10
CA LEU A 39 5.26 -11.45 3.41
C LEU A 39 5.76 -10.56 2.28
N SER A 40 4.84 -9.88 1.58
CA SER A 40 5.18 -8.90 0.55
C SER A 40 5.10 -7.49 1.12
N LEU A 41 6.10 -6.67 0.88
CA LEU A 41 6.03 -5.24 1.05
C LEU A 41 5.16 -4.65 -0.08
N GLY A 42 4.06 -4.00 0.28
CA GLY A 42 3.08 -3.49 -0.67
C GLY A 42 2.25 -4.59 -1.35
N ASP A 43 1.30 -4.15 -2.17
CA ASP A 43 0.31 -5.02 -2.82
C ASP A 43 1.00 -5.87 -3.91
N PRO A 44 0.87 -7.22 -3.86
CA PRO A 44 1.39 -8.10 -4.89
C PRO A 44 0.86 -7.80 -6.30
N ALA A 45 1.74 -7.81 -7.30
CA ALA A 45 1.36 -7.57 -8.69
C ALA A 45 1.17 -8.89 -9.44
N ARG A 46 0.03 -9.06 -10.11
CA ARG A 46 -0.21 -10.19 -11.02
C ARG A 46 0.25 -9.84 -12.43
N VAL A 47 1.10 -10.67 -13.02
CA VAL A 47 1.66 -10.49 -14.37
C VAL A 47 1.56 -11.81 -15.13
N GLY A 48 0.57 -11.93 -16.02
CA GLY A 48 0.24 -13.20 -16.67
C GLY A 48 -0.11 -14.27 -15.62
N ASP A 49 0.55 -15.42 -15.71
CA ASP A 49 0.38 -16.54 -14.77
C ASP A 49 1.31 -16.47 -13.55
N MET A 50 1.94 -15.31 -13.31
CA MET A 50 2.89 -15.10 -12.23
C MET A 50 2.43 -14.02 -11.24
N LEU A 51 2.84 -14.18 -9.98
CA LEU A 51 2.74 -13.18 -8.92
C LEU A 51 4.12 -12.62 -8.61
N VAL A 52 4.27 -11.30 -8.67
CA VAL A 52 5.48 -10.58 -8.32
C VAL A 52 5.31 -9.98 -6.92
N LEU A 53 6.28 -10.27 -6.05
CA LEU A 53 6.30 -9.95 -4.63
C LEU A 53 7.56 -9.18 -4.30
N SER A 54 7.46 -8.19 -3.41
CA SER A 54 8.65 -7.54 -2.83
C SER A 54 8.89 -8.10 -1.44
N VAL A 55 9.77 -9.09 -1.32
CA VAL A 55 9.98 -9.82 -0.07
C VAL A 55 11.07 -9.11 0.75
N PRO A 56 10.81 -8.71 2.01
CA PRO A 56 11.83 -8.11 2.86
C PRO A 56 12.88 -9.16 3.25
N LEU A 57 14.16 -8.85 3.02
CA LEU A 57 15.30 -9.64 3.48
C LEU A 57 15.82 -9.15 4.84
N VAL A 58 15.73 -7.84 5.07
CA VAL A 58 16.06 -7.19 6.34
C VAL A 58 14.93 -6.23 6.67
N PHE A 59 14.43 -6.28 7.91
CA PHE A 59 13.52 -5.27 8.43
C PHE A 59 14.34 -4.25 9.22
N ASP A 60 14.42 -3.02 8.71
CA ASP A 60 14.95 -1.87 9.44
C ASP A 60 14.00 -0.68 9.32
N GLU A 61 14.22 0.35 10.15
CA GLU A 61 13.36 1.54 10.21
C GLU A 61 13.43 2.40 8.94
N THR A 62 14.37 2.11 8.02
CA THR A 62 14.56 2.80 6.75
C THR A 62 13.88 2.11 5.56
N GLY A 63 13.12 1.05 5.83
CA GLY A 63 12.39 0.30 4.79
C GLY A 63 13.12 -0.95 4.30
N GLY A 64 14.28 -1.27 4.86
CA GLY A 64 14.96 -2.54 4.67
C GLY A 64 15.43 -2.83 3.24
N TRP A 65 16.18 -3.92 3.10
CA TRP A 65 16.49 -4.48 1.79
C TRP A 65 15.38 -5.45 1.42
N SER A 66 14.79 -5.28 0.24
CA SER A 66 13.80 -6.21 -0.30
C SER A 66 14.32 -6.85 -1.59
N GLN A 67 13.80 -8.03 -1.86
CA GLN A 67 14.08 -8.78 -3.06
C GLN A 67 12.77 -9.03 -3.81
N LEU A 68 12.80 -8.76 -5.12
CA LEU A 68 11.70 -9.18 -5.98
C LEU A 68 11.73 -10.69 -6.15
N VAL A 69 10.63 -11.32 -5.78
CA VAL A 69 10.39 -12.76 -5.93
C VAL A 69 9.20 -12.94 -6.84
N THR A 70 9.30 -13.87 -7.79
CA THR A 70 8.21 -14.19 -8.71
C THR A 70 7.81 -15.65 -8.52
N ILE A 71 6.53 -15.91 -8.25
CA ILE A 71 5.98 -17.27 -8.07
C ILE A 71 4.81 -17.52 -9.02
N PRO A 72 4.50 -18.77 -9.40
CA PRO A 72 3.31 -19.08 -10.18
C PRO A 72 2.03 -18.74 -9.41
N LEU A 73 1.01 -18.19 -10.08
CA LEU A 73 -0.31 -17.95 -9.47
C LEU A 73 -0.95 -19.24 -8.94
N ALA A 74 -0.64 -20.38 -9.59
CA ALA A 74 -1.13 -21.69 -9.18
C ALA A 74 -0.57 -22.17 -7.82
N ALA A 75 0.52 -21.56 -7.33
CA ALA A 75 1.10 -21.88 -6.04
C ALA A 75 0.45 -21.14 -4.86
N VAL A 76 -0.51 -20.26 -5.13
CA VAL A 76 -1.11 -19.35 -4.13
C VAL A 76 -2.49 -19.86 -3.70
N ASP A 77 -2.74 -19.89 -2.39
CA ASP A 77 -4.10 -19.97 -1.86
C ASP A 77 -4.75 -18.60 -1.98
N TRP A 78 -5.57 -18.45 -3.02
CA TRP A 78 -6.28 -17.20 -3.32
C TRP A 78 -7.37 -16.85 -2.32
N THR A 79 -7.96 -17.85 -1.65
CA THR A 79 -9.04 -17.60 -0.69
C THR A 79 -8.47 -16.89 0.53
N LEU A 80 -7.37 -17.41 1.09
CA LEU A 80 -6.71 -16.82 2.25
C LEU A 80 -6.01 -15.51 1.89
N THR A 81 -5.29 -15.49 0.77
CA THR A 81 -4.57 -14.29 0.31
C THR A 81 -5.53 -13.12 0.05
N ALA A 82 -6.69 -13.34 -0.58
CA ALA A 82 -7.66 -12.28 -0.80
C ALA A 82 -8.25 -11.73 0.50
N ARG A 83 -8.54 -12.60 1.49
CA ARG A 83 -9.01 -12.17 2.81
C ARG A 83 -7.99 -11.30 3.53
N HIS A 84 -6.72 -11.69 3.49
CA HIS A 84 -5.65 -10.92 4.12
C HIS A 84 -5.42 -9.58 3.42
N ALA A 85 -5.41 -9.57 2.08
CA ALA A 85 -5.27 -8.33 1.32
C ALA A 85 -6.42 -7.34 1.62
N GLU A 86 -7.65 -7.82 1.73
CA GLU A 86 -8.79 -6.97 2.07
C GLU A 86 -8.69 -6.40 3.49
N ALA A 87 -8.28 -7.21 4.47
CA ALA A 87 -8.07 -6.74 5.84
C ALA A 87 -7.02 -5.61 5.90
N VAL A 88 -5.87 -5.79 5.22
CA VAL A 88 -4.80 -4.77 5.16
C VAL A 88 -5.31 -3.47 4.52
N ARG A 89 -6.13 -3.56 3.46
CA ARG A 89 -6.71 -2.37 2.81
C ARG A 89 -7.75 -1.69 3.69
N ALA A 90 -8.60 -2.45 4.36
CA ALA A 90 -9.61 -1.92 5.29
C ALA A 90 -8.96 -1.17 6.46
N GLU A 91 -7.90 -1.74 7.06
CA GLU A 91 -7.10 -1.09 8.09
C GLU A 91 -6.48 0.21 7.59
N ARG A 92 -5.88 0.19 6.39
CA ARG A 92 -5.29 1.39 5.79
C ARG A 92 -6.34 2.48 5.55
N TYR A 93 -7.50 2.11 5.05
CA TYR A 93 -8.60 3.06 4.82
C TYR A 93 -9.09 3.67 6.13
N ALA A 94 -9.26 2.87 7.18
CA ALA A 94 -9.63 3.36 8.50
C ALA A 94 -8.63 4.38 9.06
N GLU A 95 -7.33 4.19 8.81
CA GLU A 95 -6.28 5.13 9.24
C GLU A 95 -6.30 6.46 8.48
N ILE A 96 -6.50 6.45 7.15
CA ILE A 96 -6.27 7.63 6.32
C ILE A 96 -7.55 8.42 5.97
N SER A 97 -8.70 7.75 5.91
CA SER A 97 -9.94 8.33 5.37
C SER A 97 -11.17 8.05 6.23
N GLY A 98 -11.16 6.97 7.02
CA GLY A 98 -12.34 6.52 7.77
C GLY A 98 -12.96 7.59 8.67
N ALA A 99 -12.15 8.39 9.37
CA ALA A 99 -12.67 9.44 10.24
C ALA A 99 -13.37 10.58 9.49
N GLY A 100 -12.96 10.87 8.25
CA GLY A 100 -13.54 11.96 7.46
C GLY A 100 -14.85 11.58 6.76
N ASP A 101 -15.00 10.31 6.39
CA ASP A 101 -16.15 9.84 5.60
C ASP A 101 -17.39 9.52 6.47
N TYR A 102 -17.23 9.35 7.79
CA TYR A 102 -18.30 8.99 8.73
C TYR A 102 -18.56 10.04 9.85
N ALA A 103 -17.99 11.24 9.73
CA ALA A 103 -18.17 12.34 10.69
C ALA A 103 -19.39 13.23 10.40
#